data_AF-A0A969ZUL0-F1
#
_entry.id   AF-A0A969ZUL0-F1
#
_cell.length_a   1.000
_cell.length_b   1.000
_cell.length_c   1.000
_cell.angle_alpha   90.00
_cell.angle_beta   90.00
_cell.angle_gamma   90.00
#
_symmetry.space_group_name_H-M   'P 1'
#
loop_
_entity.id
_entity.type
_entity.pdbx_description
1 polymer ?
#
loop_
_entity_poly.entity_id
_entity_poly.type
_entity_poly.pdbx_seq_one_letter_code
_entity_poly.pdbx_strand_id
1 'polypeptide(L)'
;MPTKHALLSASSSDRWIHCPPSARLSESYEDKGSDYAAEGTDAHSLCEFKLKTALGIEAEDPTEGLSYYDQEMDDCSTGYAAYVL
;
A
#
# COMPACT_ATOMS: atom_id res chain seq x y z
N MET A 1 -4.95 -5.69 2.55
CA MET A 1 -4.87 -5.08 1.21
C MET A 1 -5.56 -5.93 0.14
N PRO A 2 -6.33 -5.35 -0.80
CA PRO A 2 -6.87 -6.11 -1.92
C PRO A 2 -5.73 -6.61 -2.82
N THR A 3 -5.65 -7.92 -3.02
CA THR A 3 -4.58 -8.59 -3.79
C THR A 3 -4.83 -8.60 -5.30
N LYS A 4 -6.02 -8.19 -5.73
CA LYS A 4 -6.38 -8.10 -7.14
C LYS A 4 -6.39 -6.65 -7.59
N HIS A 5 -5.39 -6.25 -8.36
CA HIS A 5 -5.38 -4.95 -9.00
C HIS A 5 -6.44 -4.87 -10.11
N ALA A 6 -7.07 -3.70 -10.22
CA ALA A 6 -7.86 -3.38 -11.40
C ALA A 6 -6.94 -3.29 -12.63
N LEU A 7 -7.43 -3.69 -13.80
CA LEU A 7 -6.67 -3.60 -15.07
C LEU A 7 -6.13 -2.19 -15.32
N LEU A 8 -6.94 -1.18 -15.00
CA LEU A 8 -6.62 0.23 -15.11
C LEU A 8 -6.44 0.84 -13.71
N SER A 9 -5.57 0.25 -12.89
CA SER A 9 -5.27 0.78 -11.56
C SER A 9 -4.64 2.18 -11.65
N ALA A 10 -4.84 3.00 -10.61
CA ALA A 10 -4.21 4.32 -10.52
C ALA A 10 -2.67 4.23 -10.55
N SER A 11 -2.10 3.22 -9.88
CA SER A 11 -0.64 2.98 -9.87
C SER A 11 -0.07 2.60 -11.23
N SER A 12 -0.89 2.09 -12.16
CA SER A 12 -0.48 1.75 -13.52
C SER A 12 -0.90 2.79 -14.57
N SER A 13 -1.42 3.94 -14.13
CA SER A 13 -1.99 4.98 -15.00
C SER A 13 -1.06 5.47 -16.08
N ASP A 14 0.21 5.72 -15.75
CA ASP A 14 1.22 6.14 -16.72
C ASP A 14 1.30 5.18 -17.91
N ARG A 15 1.28 3.86 -17.65
CA ARG A 15 1.38 2.84 -18.69
C ARG A 15 0.15 2.81 -19.60
N TRP A 16 -1.05 2.81 -19.03
CA TRP A 16 -2.27 2.68 -19.85
C TRP A 16 -2.74 4.00 -20.47
N ILE A 17 -2.33 5.15 -19.94
CA ILE A 17 -2.54 6.46 -20.59
C ILE A 17 -1.68 6.56 -21.86
N HIS A 18 -0.40 6.18 -21.78
CA HIS A 18 0.53 6.30 -22.92
C HIS A 18 0.47 5.12 -23.89
N CYS A 19 0.16 3.91 -23.39
CA CYS A 19 0.06 2.71 -24.21
C CYS A 19 -1.10 1.81 -23.73
N PRO A 20 -2.36 2.14 -24.06
CA PRO A 20 -3.53 1.36 -23.63
C PRO A 20 -3.44 -0.15 -23.91
N PRO A 21 -2.95 -0.62 -25.09
CA PRO A 21 -2.81 -2.04 -25.37
C PRO A 21 -1.85 -2.77 -24.42
N SER A 22 -0.84 -2.08 -23.88
CA SER A 22 0.15 -2.69 -22.98
C SER A 22 -0.45 -3.14 -21.64
N ALA A 23 -1.55 -2.54 -21.19
CA ALA A 23 -2.24 -2.97 -19.98
C ALA A 23 -2.79 -4.40 -20.11
N ARG A 24 -3.45 -4.69 -21.24
CA ARG A 24 -3.96 -6.03 -21.58
C ARG A 24 -2.82 -7.03 -21.80
N LEU A 25 -1.76 -6.62 -22.49
CA LEU A 25 -0.58 -7.47 -22.66
C LEU A 25 0.05 -7.85 -21.31
N SER A 26 -0.03 -6.96 -20.32
CA SER A 26 0.55 -7.20 -19.01
C SER A 26 -0.23 -8.18 -18.14
N GLU A 27 -1.50 -8.48 -18.47
CA GLU A 27 -2.35 -9.41 -17.70
C GLU A 27 -1.78 -10.83 -17.66
N SER A 28 -1.00 -11.23 -18.68
CA SER A 28 -0.37 -12.55 -18.75
C SER A 28 0.97 -12.65 -18.03
N TYR A 29 1.53 -11.53 -17.58
CA TYR A 29 2.80 -11.54 -16.85
C TYR A 29 2.55 -11.72 -15.36
N GLU A 30 3.47 -12.43 -14.71
CA GLU A 30 3.48 -12.55 -13.26
C GLU A 30 3.71 -11.19 -12.61
N ASP A 31 2.93 -10.89 -11.57
CA ASP A 31 3.15 -9.72 -10.74
C ASP A 31 4.38 -9.95 -9.87
N LYS A 32 5.48 -9.29 -10.24
CA LYS A 32 6.74 -9.36 -9.50
C LYS A 32 6.84 -8.17 -8.57
N GLY A 33 6.72 -8.44 -7.28
CA GLY A 33 7.01 -7.46 -6.24
C GLY A 33 8.48 -7.06 -6.21
N SER A 34 8.76 -6.06 -5.39
CA SER A 34 10.11 -5.64 -5.00
C SER A 34 10.12 -5.39 -3.49
N ASP A 35 11.30 -5.32 -2.88
CA ASP A 35 11.41 -4.98 -1.46
C ASP A 35 10.72 -3.65 -1.13
N TYR A 36 10.85 -2.65 -2.00
CA TYR A 36 10.16 -1.36 -1.86
C TYR A 36 8.63 -1.47 -1.92
N ALA A 37 8.10 -2.37 -2.77
CA ALA A 37 6.66 -2.60 -2.84
C ALA A 37 6.15 -3.35 -1.61
N ALA A 38 6.96 -4.24 -1.03
CA ALA A 38 6.66 -4.94 0.20
C ALA A 38 6.69 -3.98 1.40
N GLU A 39 7.73 -3.16 1.53
CA GLU A 39 7.85 -2.09 2.53
C GLU A 39 6.66 -1.13 2.48
N GLY A 40 6.25 -0.69 1.28
CA GLY A 40 5.06 0.15 1.12
C GLY A 40 3.76 -0.55 1.54
N THR A 41 3.69 -1.87 1.41
CA THR A 41 2.53 -2.66 1.88
C THR A 41 2.47 -2.69 3.41
N ASP A 42 3.62 -2.86 4.06
CA ASP A 42 3.75 -2.79 5.52
C ASP A 42 3.38 -1.40 6.05
N ALA A 43 3.96 -0.36 5.45
CA ALA A 43 3.70 1.03 5.81
C ALA A 43 2.22 1.40 5.70
N HIS A 44 1.56 1.02 4.60
CA HIS A 44 0.13 1.27 4.46
C HIS A 44 -0.72 0.52 5.50
N SER A 45 -0.33 -0.69 5.88
CA SER A 45 -1.04 -1.48 6.90
C SER A 45 -0.94 -0.80 8.27
N LEU A 46 0.24 -0.28 8.62
CA LEU A 46 0.44 0.50 9.85
C LEU A 46 -0.32 1.83 9.84
N CYS A 47 -0.33 2.54 8.70
CA CYS A 47 -1.13 3.76 8.52
C CYS A 47 -2.64 3.50 8.69
N GLU A 48 -3.16 2.41 8.13
CA GLU A 48 -4.57 2.03 8.27
C GLU A 48 -4.91 1.76 9.74
N PHE A 49 -4.07 0.98 10.44
CA PHE A 49 -4.23 0.70 11.87
C PHE A 49 -4.25 1.99 12.69
N LYS A 50 -3.24 2.85 12.56
CA LYS A 50 -3.13 4.09 13.34
C LYS A 50 -4.31 5.04 13.11
N LEU A 51 -4.74 5.20 11.85
CA LEU A 51 -5.89 6.04 11.53
C LEU A 51 -7.19 5.47 12.12
N LYS A 52 -7.42 4.16 12.02
CA LYS A 52 -8.60 3.52 12.64
C LYS A 52 -8.61 3.70 14.16
N THR A 53 -7.48 3.46 14.81
CA THR A 53 -7.32 3.66 16.25
C THR A 53 -7.63 5.10 16.65
N ALA A 54 -7.11 6.08 15.92
CA ALA A 54 -7.37 7.50 16.19
C ALA A 54 -8.83 7.92 15.93
N LEU A 55 -9.55 7.21 15.06
CA LEU A 55 -11.00 7.37 14.82
C LEU A 55 -11.87 6.57 15.81
N GLY A 56 -11.29 5.79 16.72
CA GLY A 56 -12.02 4.92 17.65
C GLY A 56 -12.65 3.68 16.98
N ILE A 57 -12.12 3.27 15.83
CA ILE A 57 -12.51 2.05 15.12
C ILE A 57 -11.58 0.92 15.56
N GLU A 58 -12.15 -0.18 16.05
CA GLU A 58 -11.39 -1.38 16.42
C GLU A 58 -10.55 -1.88 15.23
N ALA A 59 -9.26 -2.08 15.47
CA ALA A 59 -8.30 -2.58 14.49
C ALA A 59 -7.23 -3.42 15.20
N GLU A 60 -6.76 -4.47 14.53
CA GLU A 60 -5.65 -5.30 15.00
C GLU A 60 -4.32 -4.60 14.70
N ASP A 61 -3.40 -4.61 15.67
CA ASP A 61 -2.07 -4.05 15.51
C ASP A 61 -1.22 -4.94 14.58
N PRO A 62 -0.81 -4.46 13.40
CA PRO A 62 -0.11 -5.28 12.42
C PRO A 62 1.38 -5.44 12.74
N THR A 63 1.93 -4.73 13.75
CA THR A 63 3.38 -4.53 13.94
C THR A 63 4.19 -5.82 14.00
N GLU A 64 3.68 -6.89 14.66
CA GLU A 64 4.38 -8.18 14.74
C GLU A 64 4.55 -8.87 13.38
N GLY A 65 3.69 -8.57 12.40
CA GLY A 65 3.70 -9.16 11.06
C GLY A 65 4.45 -8.35 10.01
N LEU A 66 4.93 -7.15 10.35
CA LEU A 66 5.62 -6.27 9.41
C LEU A 66 7.07 -6.72 9.22
N SER A 67 7.46 -6.97 7.98
CA SER A 67 8.81 -7.42 7.62
C SER A 67 9.82 -6.28 7.60
N TYR A 68 9.36 -5.05 7.31
CA TYR A 68 10.21 -3.87 7.13
C TYR A 68 9.99 -2.81 8.22
N TYR A 69 9.40 -3.17 9.35
CA TYR A 69 9.11 -2.19 10.41
C TYR A 69 10.38 -1.61 11.02
N ASP A 70 10.44 -0.28 11.05
CA ASP A 70 11.46 0.50 11.75
C ASP A 70 10.87 1.80 12.33
N GLN A 71 11.73 2.60 12.97
CA GLN A 71 11.30 3.86 13.60
C GLN A 71 10.83 4.89 12.57
N GLU A 72 11.42 4.92 11.37
CA GLU A 72 11.04 5.88 10.34
C GLU A 72 9.63 5.59 9.82
N MET A 73 9.29 4.32 9.62
CA MET A 73 7.94 3.87 9.26
C MET A 73 6.93 4.20 10.37
N ASP A 74 7.30 4.03 11.64
CA ASP A 74 6.46 4.40 12.78
C ASP A 74 6.18 5.92 12.81
N ASP A 75 7.21 6.74 12.67
CA ASP A 75 7.11 8.20 12.67
C ASP A 75 6.26 8.69 11.48
N CYS A 76 6.52 8.16 10.27
CA CYS A 76 5.78 8.52 9.06
C CYS A 76 4.30 8.12 9.15
N SER A 77 4.00 6.92 9.65
CA SER A 77 2.62 6.45 9.80
C SER A 77 1.84 7.20 10.88
N THR A 78 2.51 7.60 11.96
CA THR A 78 1.95 8.52 12.96
C THR A 78 1.66 9.89 12.35
N GLY A 79 2.62 10.43 11.60
CA GLY A 79 2.47 11.72 10.90
C GLY A 79 1.33 11.69 9.88
N TYR A 80 1.18 10.58 9.14
CA TYR A 80 0.06 10.38 8.21
C TYR A 80 -1.29 10.44 8.95
N ALA A 81 -1.46 9.69 10.03
CA ALA A 81 -2.71 9.70 10.81
C ALA A 81 -3.01 11.10 11.36
N ALA A 82 -2.00 11.83 11.83
CA ALA A 82 -2.14 13.19 12.33
C ALA A 82 -2.48 14.21 11.24
N TYR A 83 -2.01 14.02 10.00
CA TYR A 83 -2.31 14.90 8.86
C TYR A 83 -3.75 14.70 8.34
N VAL A 84 -4.28 13.48 8.41
CA VAL A 84 -5.62 13.14 7.91
C VAL A 84 -6.73 13.65 8.86
N LEU A 85 -6.45 13.74 10.16
CA LEU A 85 -7.38 14.21 11.20
C LEU A 85 -7.37 15.74 11.33
#